data_AF-A0A9Q1DCB0-F1
#
_entry.id   AF-A0A9Q1DCB0-F1
#
_cell.length_a   1.000
_cell.length_b   1.000
_cell.length_c   1.000
_cell.angle_alpha   90.00
_cell.angle_beta   90.00
_cell.angle_gamma   90.00
#
_symmetry.space_group_name_H-M   'P 1'
#
loop_
_entity.id
_entity.type
_entity.pdbx_description
1 polymer ?
#
loop_
_entity_poly.entity_id
_entity_poly.type
_entity_poly.pdbx_seq_one_letter_code
_entity_poly.pdbx_strand_id
1 'polypeptide(L)'
;MCVSRQVLCVFVVTVFLVSITYSRRKCNYPEILSSYKELIFIELLNLNLTGPYTSSKQNDRCPSGKVHRVLSSIYGMTQLFKCQDKGKWYRQLRWPVERMGRLIRQKCRHADLVKGQNKTSSGVNKAEEMAGVDMDPELARSLFEEGATLVLLGVPEGTELGIDYKSWQVGPRFRGVKMIPPGLHFLHYSSVDKQSGVEMGPKTGLFMYLQPREVRLAQWNQKEEDLDFSASQNQEEVSRVKAGLRDLDPFLGPYPYETMRKWVSLTDKLTEEVASSLQPLSGRILAFSDVMPELNLTHTKDREEHNLPRNDTECTSMREGLERLPRMKLRPGTELRFSDIPKQTYPEGATPAQITQYSMDLSYALDCLLEKHYGQEPLHVLGELQFAFVCFLIGNVYEGFEHWKRLLALLCRAETAMHTRRDLYLGLIAVLYHQLGEIPSDFFVDIVSQDNFLTSTLQEFFQFATGPGVDGTLRKRAEKFKAHLTKKFRWSFEVDPEECAPVVVELPEGVALE
;
A
#
# COMPACT_ATOMS: atom_id res chain seq x y z
N MET A 1 10.27 12.38 -31.46
CA MET A 1 11.21 11.82 -30.46
C MET A 1 10.38 11.29 -29.31
N CYS A 2 10.22 9.97 -29.22
CA CYS A 2 9.37 9.33 -28.21
C CYS A 2 10.11 9.30 -26.87
N VAL A 3 9.68 10.15 -25.94
CA VAL A 3 10.15 10.16 -24.56
C VAL A 3 9.29 9.16 -23.79
N SER A 4 9.89 8.27 -22.98
CA SER A 4 9.13 7.25 -22.25
C SER A 4 8.15 7.91 -21.27
N ARG A 5 7.03 7.22 -20.98
CA ARG A 5 5.90 7.74 -20.17
C ARG A 5 6.35 8.18 -18.75
N GLN A 6 7.36 7.51 -18.17
CA GLN A 6 8.00 7.91 -16.91
C GLN A 6 8.85 9.17 -17.04
N VAL A 7 9.62 9.31 -18.13
CA VAL A 7 10.39 10.55 -18.37
C VAL A 7 9.43 11.72 -18.61
N LEU A 8 8.26 11.48 -19.22
CA LEU A 8 7.21 12.49 -19.33
C LEU A 8 6.63 12.86 -17.96
N CYS A 9 6.36 11.90 -17.06
CA CYS A 9 5.88 12.17 -15.70
C CYS A 9 6.93 12.90 -14.84
N VAL A 10 8.20 12.49 -14.89
CA VAL A 10 9.30 13.17 -14.18
C VAL A 10 9.55 14.55 -14.78
N PHE A 11 9.46 14.72 -16.09
CA PHE A 11 9.58 16.01 -16.75
C PHE A 11 8.39 16.92 -16.43
N VAL A 12 7.17 16.39 -16.34
CA VAL A 12 5.97 17.13 -15.90
C VAL A 12 6.12 17.54 -14.44
N VAL A 13 6.53 16.66 -13.53
CA VAL A 13 6.79 16.99 -12.11
C VAL A 13 7.93 18.01 -12.00
N THR A 14 9.00 17.90 -12.79
CA THR A 14 10.13 18.84 -12.80
C THR A 14 9.72 20.20 -13.38
N VAL A 15 8.95 20.25 -14.47
CA VAL A 15 8.41 21.48 -15.07
C VAL A 15 7.35 22.12 -14.17
N PHE A 16 6.57 21.33 -13.43
CA PHE A 16 5.60 21.80 -12.45
C PHE A 16 6.31 22.42 -11.25
N LEU A 17 7.34 21.75 -10.71
CA LEU A 17 8.19 22.28 -9.63
C LEU A 17 8.97 23.54 -10.07
N VAL A 18 9.48 23.58 -11.31
CA VAL A 18 10.16 24.75 -11.89
C VAL A 18 9.17 25.91 -12.13
N SER A 19 7.94 25.64 -12.59
CA SER A 19 6.89 26.65 -12.77
C SER A 19 6.40 27.21 -11.43
N ILE A 20 6.35 26.38 -10.39
CA ILE A 20 6.09 26.79 -9.00
C ILE A 20 7.20 27.73 -8.48
N THR A 21 8.46 27.53 -8.87
CA THR A 21 9.59 28.41 -8.46
C THR A 21 9.66 29.74 -9.21
N TYR A 22 9.05 29.85 -10.40
CA TYR A 22 9.11 31.07 -11.23
C TYR A 22 7.91 32.01 -11.02
N SER A 23 6.82 31.53 -10.41
CA SER A 23 5.64 32.33 -10.08
C SER A 23 5.84 33.08 -8.76
N ARG A 24 5.90 34.42 -8.80
CA ARG A 24 5.94 35.30 -7.61
C ARG A 24 4.61 35.35 -6.81
N ARG A 25 3.78 34.29 -6.83
CA ARG A 25 2.51 34.25 -6.08
C ARG A 25 2.58 33.22 -4.96
N LYS A 26 2.01 33.57 -3.80
CA LYS A 26 1.82 32.67 -2.65
C LYS A 26 0.95 31.49 -3.09
N CYS A 27 1.55 30.34 -3.34
CA CYS A 27 0.82 29.10 -3.58
C CYS A 27 0.48 28.41 -2.25
N ASN A 28 -0.70 27.78 -2.18
CA ASN A 28 -1.14 26.97 -1.05
C ASN A 28 -0.52 25.56 -1.17
N TYR A 29 0.71 25.40 -0.67
CA TYR A 29 1.49 24.15 -0.74
C TYR A 29 0.78 22.88 -0.24
N PRO A 30 -0.04 22.92 0.85
CA PRO A 30 -0.85 21.77 1.29
C PRO A 30 -1.79 21.20 0.22
N GLU A 31 -2.39 22.07 -0.60
CA GLU A 31 -3.38 21.69 -1.62
C GLU A 31 -2.72 21.00 -2.82
N ILE A 32 -1.51 21.45 -3.17
CA ILE A 32 -0.68 20.84 -4.22
C ILE A 32 -0.13 19.48 -3.75
N LEU A 33 0.39 19.39 -2.53
CA LEU A 33 0.86 18.12 -1.98
C LEU A 33 -0.28 17.12 -1.81
N SER A 34 -1.49 17.56 -1.44
CA SER A 34 -2.69 16.73 -1.45
C SER A 34 -3.03 16.19 -2.84
N SER A 35 -2.83 17.00 -3.88
CA SER A 35 -3.16 16.63 -5.27
C SER A 35 -2.18 15.63 -5.90
N TYR A 36 -0.93 15.58 -5.41
CA TYR A 36 0.12 14.71 -5.94
C TYR A 36 0.62 13.66 -4.94
N LYS A 37 -0.07 13.52 -3.80
CA LYS A 37 0.30 12.61 -2.70
C LYS A 37 0.45 11.17 -3.17
N GLU A 38 -0.46 10.72 -4.03
CA GLU A 38 -0.47 9.37 -4.60
C GLU A 38 0.77 9.10 -5.45
N LEU A 39 1.17 10.07 -6.27
CA LEU A 39 2.32 9.98 -7.17
C LEU A 39 3.64 9.95 -6.39
N ILE A 40 3.75 10.77 -5.34
CA ILE A 40 4.90 10.80 -4.43
C ILE A 40 5.00 9.48 -3.65
N PHE A 41 3.87 8.95 -3.18
CA PHE A 41 3.82 7.69 -2.44
C PHE A 41 4.20 6.49 -3.29
N ILE A 42 3.69 6.41 -4.53
CA ILE A 42 4.04 5.36 -5.50
C ILE A 42 5.55 5.40 -5.82
N GLU A 43 6.14 6.57 -6.02
CA GLU A 43 7.58 6.70 -6.26
C GLU A 43 8.43 6.29 -5.05
N LEU A 44 7.98 6.58 -3.82
CA LEU A 44 8.68 6.14 -2.60
C LEU A 44 8.63 4.62 -2.41
N LEU A 45 7.50 3.98 -2.75
CA LEU A 45 7.37 2.51 -2.74
C LEU A 45 8.23 1.85 -3.83
N ASN A 46 8.25 2.42 -5.04
CA ASN A 46 9.06 1.92 -6.16
C ASN A 46 10.58 1.99 -5.90
N LEU A 47 11.02 2.87 -5.00
CA LEU A 47 12.44 3.04 -4.66
C LEU A 47 12.99 2.03 -3.65
N ASN A 48 12.14 1.16 -3.06
CA ASN A 48 12.54 0.10 -2.11
C ASN A 48 13.49 0.57 -1.00
N LEU A 49 13.23 1.75 -0.42
CA LEU A 49 14.07 2.41 0.60
C LEU A 49 13.66 2.07 2.06
N THR A 50 12.81 1.07 2.28
CA THR A 50 12.26 0.70 3.61
C THR A 50 13.04 -0.42 4.31
N GLY A 51 14.38 -0.39 4.23
CA GLY A 51 15.27 -1.32 4.93
C GLY A 51 15.97 -0.69 6.15
N PRO A 52 16.13 -1.40 7.28
CA PRO A 52 16.63 -0.81 8.52
C PRO A 52 18.14 -0.51 8.48
N TYR A 53 18.52 0.68 8.99
CA TYR A 53 19.91 1.04 9.30
C TYR A 53 20.22 0.69 10.77
N THR A 54 20.87 -0.45 11.02
CA THR A 54 21.38 -0.80 12.36
C THR A 54 22.73 -0.14 12.60
N SER A 55 22.84 0.71 13.62
CA SER A 55 24.09 1.36 14.01
C SER A 55 24.99 0.42 14.83
N SER A 56 26.00 -0.19 14.21
CA SER A 56 27.31 -0.39 14.84
C SER A 56 28.36 -0.91 13.83
N LYS A 57 29.33 -0.05 13.50
CA LYS A 57 30.68 -0.38 12.99
C LYS A 57 30.77 -1.50 11.94
N GLN A 58 30.40 -1.19 10.69
CA GLN A 58 31.01 -1.80 9.49
C GLN A 58 30.89 -0.80 8.34
N ASN A 59 31.98 -0.61 7.59
CA ASN A 59 32.16 0.40 6.53
C ASN A 59 30.90 0.62 5.68
N ASP A 60 30.36 1.84 5.72
CA ASP A 60 29.27 2.29 4.84
C ASP A 60 29.63 2.00 3.37
N ARG A 61 28.85 1.16 2.68
CA ARG A 61 29.02 0.89 1.25
C ARG A 61 28.47 2.07 0.44
N CYS A 62 29.17 2.42 -0.63
CA CYS A 62 28.77 3.52 -1.51
C CYS A 62 27.46 3.18 -2.27
N PRO A 63 26.51 4.14 -2.42
CA PRO A 63 25.26 3.92 -3.16
C PRO A 63 25.52 3.65 -4.65
N SER A 64 24.60 2.92 -5.30
CA SER A 64 24.70 2.62 -6.74
C SER A 64 24.73 3.90 -7.59
N GLY A 65 25.31 3.85 -8.79
CA GLY A 65 25.48 5.02 -9.66
C GLY A 65 24.19 5.71 -10.11
N LYS A 66 23.02 5.06 -9.99
CA LYS A 66 21.69 5.67 -10.16
C LYS A 66 21.28 6.44 -8.89
N VAL A 67 21.45 5.83 -7.70
CA VAL A 67 21.13 6.44 -6.39
C VAL A 67 22.03 7.65 -6.10
N HIS A 68 23.32 7.59 -6.42
CA HIS A 68 24.24 8.72 -6.26
C HIS A 68 23.83 9.94 -7.12
N ARG A 69 23.34 9.70 -8.36
CA ARG A 69 22.89 10.79 -9.26
C ARG A 69 21.62 11.47 -8.74
N VAL A 70 20.67 10.68 -8.24
CA VAL A 70 19.43 11.21 -7.63
C VAL A 70 19.73 11.97 -6.34
N LEU A 71 20.57 11.42 -5.45
CA LEU A 71 20.99 12.10 -4.22
C LEU A 71 21.76 13.40 -4.50
N SER A 72 22.58 13.42 -5.57
CA SER A 72 23.32 14.61 -5.99
C SER A 72 22.42 15.68 -6.61
N SER A 73 21.38 15.29 -7.36
CA SER A 73 20.34 16.22 -7.84
C SER A 73 19.50 16.79 -6.70
N ILE A 74 19.06 15.96 -5.75
CA ILE A 74 18.31 16.39 -4.57
C ILE A 74 19.16 17.34 -3.71
N TYR A 75 20.41 16.99 -3.43
CA TYR A 75 21.34 17.83 -2.66
C TYR A 75 21.69 19.14 -3.37
N GLY A 76 21.89 19.12 -4.69
CA GLY A 76 22.11 20.31 -5.52
C GLY A 76 20.92 21.28 -5.44
N MET A 77 19.69 20.75 -5.52
CA MET A 77 18.46 21.53 -5.31
C MET A 77 18.37 22.08 -3.88
N THR A 78 18.72 21.29 -2.85
CA THR A 78 18.69 21.78 -1.45
C THR A 78 19.76 22.84 -1.15
N GLN A 79 20.90 22.82 -1.83
CA GLN A 79 21.89 23.91 -1.72
C GLN A 79 21.41 25.21 -2.40
N LEU A 80 20.64 25.13 -3.48
CA LEU A 80 20.03 26.30 -4.13
C LEU A 80 18.97 26.97 -3.23
N PHE A 81 18.14 26.19 -2.52
CA PHE A 81 17.20 26.71 -1.51
C PHE A 81 17.90 27.37 -0.31
N LYS A 82 19.07 26.87 0.10
CA LYS A 82 19.91 27.45 1.17
C LYS A 82 20.39 28.88 0.91
N CYS A 83 20.47 29.29 -0.36
CA CYS A 83 20.91 30.63 -0.74
C CYS A 83 19.77 31.66 -0.79
N GLN A 84 18.50 31.23 -0.67
CA GLN A 84 17.33 32.10 -0.88
C GLN A 84 16.41 32.29 0.33
N ASP A 85 16.56 31.49 1.40
CA ASP A 85 15.68 31.59 2.58
C ASP A 85 16.46 31.55 3.91
N LYS A 86 16.23 32.55 4.78
CA LYS A 86 16.76 32.65 6.15
C LYS A 86 15.68 32.41 7.23
N GLY A 87 14.54 31.78 6.86
CA GLY A 87 13.38 31.55 7.73
C GLY A 87 13.39 30.26 8.56
N LYS A 88 12.33 30.09 9.38
CA LYS A 88 12.07 28.98 10.33
C LYS A 88 12.21 27.57 9.72
N TRP A 89 11.95 27.42 8.42
CA TRP A 89 12.11 26.18 7.63
C TRP A 89 13.55 25.61 7.68
N TYR A 90 14.56 26.47 7.84
CA TYR A 90 15.98 26.11 7.92
C TYR A 90 16.32 25.16 9.09
N ARG A 91 15.56 25.18 10.20
CA ARG A 91 15.86 24.35 11.38
C ARG A 91 15.43 22.89 11.20
N GLN A 92 14.38 22.63 10.42
CA GLN A 92 13.79 21.29 10.25
C GLN A 92 14.56 20.42 9.23
N LEU A 93 15.17 21.02 8.20
CA LEU A 93 15.88 20.30 7.14
C LEU A 93 17.41 20.27 7.30
N ARG A 94 17.96 20.94 8.31
CA ARG A 94 19.42 21.06 8.53
C ARG A 94 20.12 19.71 8.62
N TRP A 95 19.57 18.81 9.44
CA TRP A 95 20.15 17.49 9.71
C TRP A 95 20.06 16.52 8.52
N PRO A 96 18.90 16.39 7.85
CA PRO A 96 18.79 15.62 6.60
C PRO A 96 19.77 16.08 5.51
N VAL A 97 19.92 17.39 5.32
CA VAL A 97 20.82 17.99 4.31
C VAL A 97 22.30 17.79 4.65
N GLU A 98 22.67 17.90 5.93
CA GLU A 98 24.04 17.61 6.38
C GLU A 98 24.41 16.12 6.22
N ARG A 99 23.45 15.22 6.44
CA ARG A 99 23.63 13.77 6.23
C ARG A 99 23.78 13.42 4.75
N MET A 100 22.93 13.96 3.87
CA MET A 100 23.09 13.85 2.41
C MET A 100 24.43 14.41 1.93
N GLY A 101 24.84 15.58 2.47
CA GLY A 101 26.12 16.20 2.13
C GLY A 101 27.36 15.41 2.58
N ARG A 102 27.26 14.57 3.62
CA ARG A 102 28.33 13.65 4.04
C ARG A 102 28.43 12.46 3.10
N LEU A 103 27.29 11.88 2.69
CA LEU A 103 27.22 10.78 1.73
C LEU A 103 27.76 11.16 0.34
N ILE A 104 27.58 12.42 -0.07
CA ILE A 104 28.07 12.95 -1.35
C ILE A 104 29.56 13.36 -1.31
N ARG A 105 30.06 13.83 -0.15
CA ARG A 105 31.45 14.28 0.00
C ARG A 105 32.46 13.15 0.21
N GLN A 106 32.02 11.96 0.62
CA GLN A 106 32.84 10.76 0.53
C GLN A 106 33.03 10.43 -0.95
N LYS A 107 34.05 11.01 -1.59
CA LYS A 107 34.52 10.61 -2.93
C LYS A 107 34.95 9.14 -2.87
N CYS A 108 34.02 8.21 -3.08
CA CYS A 108 34.34 6.82 -3.36
C CYS A 108 35.19 6.80 -4.62
N ARG A 109 36.51 6.61 -4.45
CA ARG A 109 37.44 6.56 -5.55
C ARG A 109 37.17 5.27 -6.33
N HIS A 110 37.16 5.41 -7.65
CA HIS A 110 36.89 4.39 -8.67
C HIS A 110 37.85 3.17 -8.66
N ALA A 111 38.70 3.03 -7.63
CA ALA A 111 39.75 2.01 -7.51
C ALA A 111 39.33 0.77 -6.69
N ASP A 112 38.25 0.85 -5.90
CA ASP A 112 37.82 -0.27 -5.04
C ASP A 112 36.86 -1.26 -5.72
N LEU A 113 36.48 -1.01 -6.98
CA LEU A 113 35.59 -1.89 -7.76
C LEU A 113 36.30 -3.03 -8.51
N VAL A 114 37.64 -3.09 -8.52
CA VAL A 114 38.38 -4.06 -9.37
C VAL A 114 39.45 -4.88 -8.61
N LYS A 115 39.64 -4.71 -7.29
CA LYS A 115 40.68 -5.46 -6.52
C LYS A 115 40.16 -6.55 -5.57
N GLY A 116 38.88 -6.90 -5.63
CA GLY A 116 38.30 -7.95 -4.77
C GLY A 116 38.36 -9.38 -5.33
N GLN A 117 38.68 -9.56 -6.62
CA GLN A 117 38.86 -10.88 -7.21
C GLN A 117 40.36 -11.22 -7.31
N ASN A 118 40.74 -12.35 -6.71
CA ASN A 118 42.07 -12.97 -6.62
C ASN A 118 42.98 -12.55 -5.45
N LYS A 119 42.78 -13.21 -4.29
CA LYS A 119 43.75 -14.19 -3.71
C LYS A 119 43.27 -14.81 -2.39
N THR A 120 42.96 -16.10 -2.48
CA THR A 120 43.29 -17.22 -1.55
C THR A 120 42.97 -17.18 -0.05
N SER A 121 41.97 -18.00 0.28
CA SER A 121 42.04 -19.21 1.15
C SER A 121 41.89 -19.14 2.68
N SER A 122 41.06 -20.09 3.12
CA SER A 122 40.89 -20.71 4.45
C SER A 122 39.94 -20.00 5.42
N GLY A 123 38.73 -20.54 5.50
CA GLY A 123 37.68 -20.12 6.42
C GLY A 123 36.31 -20.53 5.88
N VAL A 124 36.04 -21.83 5.83
CA VAL A 124 34.72 -22.38 5.51
C VAL A 124 33.73 -21.82 6.54
N ASN A 125 32.81 -20.95 6.10
CA ASN A 125 31.69 -20.49 6.91
C ASN A 125 30.38 -20.65 6.15
N LYS A 126 29.55 -21.52 6.72
CA LYS A 126 28.20 -21.96 6.33
C LYS A 126 27.21 -20.79 6.27
N ALA A 127 27.12 -20.09 5.15
CA ALA A 127 26.07 -19.09 4.92
C ALA A 127 25.47 -19.08 3.51
N GLU A 128 25.93 -19.95 2.61
CA GLU A 128 25.34 -20.14 1.26
C GLU A 128 24.54 -21.46 1.14
N GLU A 129 24.08 -22.00 2.27
CA GLU A 129 23.40 -23.30 2.32
C GLU A 129 22.08 -23.20 3.09
N MET A 130 21.13 -22.35 2.63
CA MET A 130 19.72 -22.38 3.09
C MET A 130 18.72 -21.91 2.01
N ALA A 131 18.98 -22.20 0.73
CA ALA A 131 17.99 -22.10 -0.34
C ALA A 131 17.43 -23.49 -0.66
N GLY A 132 16.49 -23.91 0.19
CA GLY A 132 15.81 -25.19 0.10
C GLY A 132 15.18 -25.44 1.45
N VAL A 133 13.88 -25.20 1.58
CA VAL A 133 13.14 -25.81 2.69
C VAL A 133 13.28 -27.30 2.44
N ASP A 134 13.99 -28.00 3.33
CA ASP A 134 14.11 -29.46 3.32
C ASP A 134 12.73 -30.02 3.70
N MET A 135 11.83 -29.99 2.73
CA MET A 135 10.48 -30.53 2.85
C MET A 135 10.60 -32.03 2.68
N ASP A 136 10.07 -32.76 3.65
CA ASP A 136 10.02 -34.21 3.60
C ASP A 136 9.48 -34.70 2.23
N PRO A 137 10.18 -35.61 1.53
CA PRO A 137 9.79 -36.03 0.20
C PRO A 137 8.40 -36.68 0.13
N GLU A 138 7.92 -37.31 1.20
CA GLU A 138 6.57 -37.90 1.22
C GLU A 138 5.51 -36.79 1.36
N LEU A 139 5.75 -35.82 2.23
CA LEU A 139 4.93 -34.62 2.32
C LEU A 139 4.88 -33.87 0.98
N ALA A 140 6.02 -33.68 0.32
CA ALA A 140 6.07 -33.02 -0.99
C ALA A 140 5.22 -33.74 -2.05
N ARG A 141 5.26 -35.09 -2.10
CA ARG A 141 4.41 -35.88 -3.00
C ARG A 141 2.93 -35.70 -2.66
N SER A 142 2.57 -35.77 -1.38
CA SER A 142 1.19 -35.56 -0.93
C SER A 142 0.68 -34.17 -1.30
N LEU A 143 1.48 -33.12 -1.06
CA LEU A 143 1.13 -31.75 -1.42
C LEU A 143 1.03 -31.53 -2.93
N PHE A 144 1.85 -32.24 -3.72
CA PHE A 144 1.74 -32.19 -5.18
C PHE A 144 0.44 -32.81 -5.68
N GLU A 145 -0.02 -33.89 -5.04
CA GLU A 145 -1.25 -34.60 -5.42
C GLU A 145 -2.51 -33.89 -4.94
N GLU A 146 -2.48 -33.32 -3.72
CA GLU A 146 -3.65 -32.68 -3.08
C GLU A 146 -3.75 -31.18 -3.35
N GLY A 147 -2.62 -30.50 -3.54
CA GLY A 147 -2.57 -29.07 -3.76
C GLY A 147 -3.07 -28.65 -5.15
N ALA A 148 -3.55 -27.42 -5.24
CA ALA A 148 -3.84 -26.79 -6.51
C ALA A 148 -2.53 -26.44 -7.26
N THR A 149 -2.63 -26.30 -8.58
CA THR A 149 -1.52 -25.89 -9.45
C THR A 149 -1.95 -24.79 -10.40
N LEU A 150 -1.18 -23.70 -10.42
CA LEU A 150 -1.29 -22.66 -11.43
C LEU A 150 -0.27 -22.95 -12.53
N VAL A 151 -0.71 -23.17 -13.76
CA VAL A 151 0.16 -23.30 -14.93
C VAL A 151 0.14 -21.98 -15.69
N LEU A 152 1.26 -21.26 -15.65
CA LEU A 152 1.41 -19.91 -16.17
C LEU A 152 2.39 -19.93 -17.35
N LEU A 153 1.85 -19.85 -18.56
CA LEU A 153 2.61 -20.01 -19.80
C LEU A 153 2.96 -18.67 -20.41
N GLY A 154 4.17 -18.57 -20.98
CA GLY A 154 4.63 -17.39 -21.73
C GLY A 154 4.93 -16.15 -20.89
N VAL A 155 4.98 -16.26 -19.56
CA VAL A 155 5.38 -15.15 -18.69
C VAL A 155 6.82 -14.73 -19.02
N PRO A 156 7.10 -13.44 -19.30
CA PRO A 156 8.43 -13.00 -19.67
C PRO A 156 9.46 -13.23 -18.55
N GLU A 157 10.66 -13.69 -18.92
CA GLU A 157 11.79 -13.82 -17.99
C GLU A 157 12.13 -12.44 -17.39
N GLY A 158 12.32 -12.40 -16.06
CA GLY A 158 12.56 -11.18 -15.29
C GLY A 158 11.29 -10.54 -14.73
N THR A 159 10.09 -10.96 -15.16
CA THR A 159 8.82 -10.53 -14.55
C THR A 159 8.83 -10.87 -13.06
N GLU A 160 8.48 -9.93 -12.20
CA GLU A 160 8.22 -10.25 -10.80
C GLU A 160 6.85 -10.95 -10.73
N LEU A 161 6.81 -12.15 -10.16
CA LEU A 161 5.59 -12.90 -9.90
C LEU A 161 5.58 -13.29 -8.43
N GLY A 162 4.47 -13.07 -7.76
CA GLY A 162 4.26 -13.52 -6.39
C GLY A 162 2.91 -14.17 -6.17
N ILE A 163 2.88 -15.05 -5.20
CA ILE A 163 1.65 -15.61 -4.64
C ILE A 163 1.67 -15.33 -3.15
N ASP A 164 0.59 -14.72 -2.68
CA ASP A 164 0.43 -14.24 -1.31
C ASP A 164 1.61 -13.33 -0.92
N TYR A 165 2.35 -13.71 0.12
CA TYR A 165 3.38 -12.86 0.72
C TYR A 165 4.74 -12.90 -0.01
N LYS A 166 4.96 -13.87 -0.90
CA LYS A 166 6.29 -14.07 -1.52
C LYS A 166 6.26 -13.80 -3.02
N SER A 167 7.28 -13.12 -3.50
CA SER A 167 7.53 -12.91 -4.93
C SER A 167 8.94 -13.33 -5.33
N TRP A 168 9.09 -13.61 -6.62
CA TRP A 168 10.34 -14.00 -7.26
C TRP A 168 10.42 -13.39 -8.66
N GLN A 169 11.63 -13.36 -9.22
CA GLN A 169 11.81 -13.11 -10.64
C GLN A 169 11.62 -14.41 -11.43
N VAL A 170 10.77 -14.34 -12.45
CA VAL A 170 10.48 -15.45 -13.35
C VAL A 170 11.74 -15.81 -14.14
N GLY A 171 12.17 -17.07 -14.04
CA GLY A 171 13.28 -17.62 -14.83
C GLY A 171 12.85 -18.20 -16.19
N PRO A 172 13.79 -18.57 -17.07
CA PRO A 172 13.49 -18.98 -18.45
C PRO A 172 12.66 -20.28 -18.56
N ARG A 173 12.79 -21.14 -17.53
CA ARG A 173 12.10 -22.44 -17.44
C ARG A 173 10.80 -22.37 -16.65
N PHE A 174 10.46 -21.25 -16.04
CA PHE A 174 9.28 -21.16 -15.19
C PHE A 174 8.00 -21.38 -15.99
N ARG A 175 7.09 -22.19 -15.44
CA ARG A 175 5.78 -22.49 -16.04
C ARG A 175 4.63 -22.46 -15.02
N GLY A 176 4.86 -21.96 -13.80
CA GLY A 176 3.80 -21.84 -12.79
C GLY A 176 4.20 -22.28 -11.37
N VAL A 177 3.17 -22.44 -10.53
CA VAL A 177 3.31 -22.73 -9.09
C VAL A 177 2.47 -23.97 -8.74
N LYS A 178 3.07 -24.92 -8.02
CA LYS A 178 2.46 -26.18 -7.57
C LYS A 178 2.30 -26.22 -6.05
N MET A 179 1.59 -27.23 -5.56
CA MET A 179 1.42 -27.49 -4.12
C MET A 179 0.72 -26.32 -3.42
N ILE A 180 -0.21 -25.64 -4.09
CA ILE A 180 -0.91 -24.51 -3.49
C ILE A 180 -2.00 -25.07 -2.58
N PRO A 181 -2.05 -24.73 -1.28
CA PRO A 181 -3.12 -25.20 -0.41
C PRO A 181 -4.48 -24.71 -0.93
N PRO A 182 -5.59 -25.42 -0.64
CA PRO A 182 -6.91 -24.94 -1.00
C PRO A 182 -7.28 -23.70 -0.18
N GLY A 183 -8.03 -22.78 -0.78
CA GLY A 183 -8.49 -21.55 -0.15
C GLY A 183 -8.21 -20.30 -0.97
N LEU A 184 -8.30 -19.15 -0.31
CA LEU A 184 -8.07 -17.85 -0.92
C LEU A 184 -6.57 -17.58 -1.08
N HIS A 185 -6.18 -17.09 -2.24
CA HIS A 185 -4.82 -16.67 -2.59
C HIS A 185 -4.83 -15.34 -3.34
N PHE A 186 -3.73 -14.60 -3.25
CA PHE A 186 -3.51 -13.38 -4.01
C PHE A 186 -2.33 -13.55 -4.96
N LEU A 187 -2.60 -13.71 -6.25
CA LEU A 187 -1.58 -13.74 -7.28
C LEU A 187 -1.27 -12.31 -7.69
N HIS A 188 0.01 -11.94 -7.76
CA HIS A 188 0.43 -10.62 -8.20
C HIS A 188 1.67 -10.69 -9.09
N TYR A 189 1.82 -9.70 -9.96
CA TYR A 189 2.98 -9.59 -10.84
C TYR A 189 3.24 -8.16 -11.28
N SER A 190 4.49 -7.91 -11.65
CA SER A 190 4.95 -6.68 -12.29
C SER A 190 5.75 -7.05 -13.54
N SER A 191 5.21 -6.72 -14.72
CA SER A 191 5.84 -6.97 -16.03
C SER A 191 7.22 -6.33 -16.09
N VAL A 192 8.21 -7.03 -16.60
CA VAL A 192 9.55 -6.47 -16.80
C VAL A 192 9.62 -5.65 -18.09
N ASP A 193 10.27 -4.50 -18.05
CA ASP A 193 10.59 -3.75 -19.27
C ASP A 193 11.65 -4.48 -20.09
N LYS A 194 11.29 -4.87 -21.31
CA LYS A 194 12.17 -5.57 -22.25
C LYS A 194 13.38 -4.73 -22.71
N GLN A 195 13.33 -3.40 -22.60
CA GLN A 195 14.40 -2.53 -23.07
C GLN A 195 15.48 -2.31 -22.00
N SER A 196 15.08 -2.06 -20.76
CA SER A 196 16.02 -1.83 -19.66
C SER A 196 16.42 -3.11 -18.91
N GLY A 197 15.55 -4.13 -18.89
CA GLY A 197 15.75 -5.39 -18.14
C GLY A 197 15.89 -5.20 -16.62
N VAL A 198 15.69 -3.97 -16.13
CA VAL A 198 15.94 -3.56 -14.74
C VAL A 198 14.71 -2.87 -14.15
N GLU A 199 13.86 -2.26 -14.97
CA GLU A 199 12.67 -1.53 -14.50
C GLU A 199 11.44 -2.42 -14.61
N MET A 200 10.63 -2.42 -13.54
CA MET A 200 9.40 -3.20 -13.44
C MET A 200 8.20 -2.27 -13.62
N GLY A 201 7.18 -2.78 -14.30
CA GLY A 201 5.91 -2.13 -14.49
C GLY A 201 5.08 -2.08 -13.20
N PRO A 202 3.97 -1.32 -13.22
CA PRO A 202 3.05 -1.28 -12.09
C PRO A 202 2.55 -2.69 -11.74
N LYS A 203 2.30 -2.92 -10.46
CA LYS A 203 1.83 -4.20 -9.97
C LYS A 203 0.37 -4.42 -10.34
N THR A 204 0.08 -5.62 -10.82
CA THR A 204 -1.26 -6.16 -11.04
C THR A 204 -1.46 -7.32 -10.10
N GLY A 205 -2.60 -7.37 -9.44
CA GLY A 205 -2.99 -8.44 -8.54
C GLY A 205 -4.37 -9.00 -8.85
N LEU A 206 -4.64 -10.20 -8.36
CA LEU A 206 -5.97 -10.77 -8.32
C LEU A 206 -6.10 -11.77 -7.17
N PHE A 207 -7.21 -11.68 -6.46
CA PHE A 207 -7.70 -12.70 -5.56
C PHE A 207 -8.32 -13.85 -6.33
N MET A 208 -8.08 -15.04 -5.82
CA MET A 208 -8.55 -16.29 -6.38
C MET A 208 -8.80 -17.28 -5.26
N TYR A 209 -9.88 -18.02 -5.38
CA TYR A 209 -10.12 -19.18 -4.54
C TYR A 209 -9.75 -20.44 -5.32
N LEU A 210 -9.00 -21.34 -4.68
CA LEU A 210 -8.51 -22.57 -5.29
C LEU A 210 -9.05 -23.79 -4.52
N GLN A 211 -9.59 -24.75 -5.25
CA GLN A 211 -10.09 -26.01 -4.72
C GLN A 211 -8.97 -27.06 -4.63
N PRO A 212 -9.13 -28.10 -3.79
CA PRO A 212 -8.17 -29.22 -3.76
C PRO A 212 -7.98 -29.83 -5.16
N ARG A 213 -6.73 -30.07 -5.54
CA ARG A 213 -6.33 -30.67 -6.83
C ARG A 213 -6.78 -29.89 -8.07
N GLU A 214 -7.13 -28.61 -7.93
CA GLU A 214 -7.51 -27.76 -9.04
C GLU A 214 -6.28 -27.43 -9.91
N VAL A 215 -6.44 -27.43 -11.23
CA VAL A 215 -5.41 -26.98 -12.17
C VAL A 215 -5.97 -25.78 -12.91
N ARG A 216 -5.33 -24.61 -12.75
CA ARG A 216 -5.75 -23.38 -13.41
C ARG A 216 -4.69 -22.91 -14.39
N LEU A 217 -5.10 -22.70 -15.62
CA LEU A 217 -4.27 -22.41 -16.78
C LEU A 217 -4.36 -20.93 -17.13
N ALA A 218 -3.20 -20.29 -17.27
CA ALA A 218 -3.12 -18.93 -17.77
C ALA A 218 -2.04 -18.78 -18.84
N GLN A 219 -2.36 -18.02 -19.87
CA GLN A 219 -1.42 -17.64 -20.92
C GLN A 219 -1.13 -16.15 -20.82
N TRP A 220 0.15 -15.78 -20.79
CA TRP A 220 0.54 -14.37 -20.80
C TRP A 220 0.16 -13.71 -22.12
N ASN A 221 -0.62 -12.63 -22.03
CA ASN A 221 -0.96 -11.77 -23.15
C ASN A 221 0.07 -10.63 -23.23
N GLN A 222 0.94 -10.70 -24.24
CA GLN A 222 2.02 -9.74 -24.41
C GLN A 222 1.56 -8.29 -24.67
N LYS A 223 0.36 -8.11 -25.23
CA LYS A 223 -0.18 -6.79 -25.58
C LYS A 223 -0.80 -6.10 -24.38
N GLU A 224 -1.55 -6.85 -23.58
CA GLU A 224 -2.23 -6.34 -22.39
C GLU A 224 -1.35 -6.43 -21.13
N GLU A 225 -0.19 -7.09 -21.22
CA GLU A 225 0.74 -7.36 -20.11
C GLU A 225 0.04 -8.04 -18.92
N ASP A 226 -0.82 -9.02 -19.24
CA ASP A 226 -1.76 -9.63 -18.31
C ASP A 226 -1.84 -11.16 -18.49
N LEU A 227 -2.27 -11.87 -17.45
CA LEU A 227 -2.52 -13.32 -17.50
C LEU A 227 -3.95 -13.60 -17.98
N ASP A 228 -4.10 -14.19 -19.16
CA ASP A 228 -5.40 -14.64 -19.67
C ASP A 228 -5.73 -16.04 -19.14
N PHE A 229 -6.79 -16.15 -18.33
CA PHE A 229 -7.27 -17.40 -17.74
C PHE A 229 -8.35 -18.09 -18.58
N SER A 230 -8.63 -17.63 -19.80
CA SER A 230 -9.64 -18.23 -20.70
C SER A 230 -9.46 -19.74 -20.89
N ALA A 231 -8.21 -20.22 -21.00
CA ALA A 231 -7.88 -21.65 -21.09
C ALA A 231 -8.36 -22.47 -19.89
N SER A 232 -8.49 -21.87 -18.70
CA SER A 232 -9.02 -22.55 -17.51
C SER A 232 -10.50 -22.89 -17.62
N GLN A 233 -11.24 -22.21 -18.51
CA GLN A 233 -12.67 -22.49 -18.74
C GLN A 233 -12.88 -23.71 -19.67
N ASN A 234 -11.82 -24.17 -20.35
CA ASN A 234 -11.88 -25.32 -21.22
C ASN A 234 -11.53 -26.61 -20.45
N GLN A 235 -12.55 -27.40 -20.09
CA GLN A 235 -12.38 -28.62 -19.30
C GLN A 235 -11.52 -29.69 -20.00
N GLU A 236 -11.55 -29.78 -21.33
CA GLU A 236 -10.73 -30.76 -22.07
C GLU A 236 -9.24 -30.42 -21.98
N GLU A 237 -8.93 -29.13 -22.12
CA GLU A 237 -7.57 -28.63 -22.02
C GLU A 237 -7.03 -28.75 -20.58
N VAL A 238 -7.83 -28.38 -19.58
CA VAL A 238 -7.48 -28.58 -18.17
C VAL A 238 -7.24 -30.06 -17.87
N SER A 239 -8.11 -30.96 -18.37
CA SER A 239 -7.95 -32.41 -18.17
C SER A 239 -6.67 -32.95 -18.82
N ARG A 240 -6.34 -32.49 -20.03
CA ARG A 240 -5.11 -32.85 -20.73
C ARG A 240 -3.86 -32.40 -19.96
N VAL A 241 -3.83 -31.14 -19.50
CA VAL A 241 -2.70 -30.63 -18.72
C VAL A 241 -2.58 -31.35 -17.37
N LYS A 242 -3.71 -31.63 -16.71
CA LYS A 242 -3.74 -32.37 -15.45
C LYS A 242 -3.19 -33.79 -15.61
N ALA A 243 -3.48 -34.47 -16.72
CA ALA A 243 -2.92 -35.79 -17.02
C ALA A 243 -1.38 -35.76 -17.22
N GLY A 244 -0.85 -34.67 -17.78
CA GLY A 244 0.59 -34.44 -18.00
C GLY A 244 1.30 -33.67 -16.88
N LEU A 245 0.66 -33.46 -15.72
CA LEU A 245 1.18 -32.56 -14.68
C LEU A 245 2.55 -32.98 -14.14
N ARG A 246 2.81 -34.30 -14.09
CA ARG A 246 4.11 -34.86 -13.64
C ARG A 246 5.26 -34.46 -14.56
N ASP A 247 5.01 -34.30 -15.85
CA ASP A 247 6.03 -33.85 -16.81
C ASP A 247 6.33 -32.35 -16.65
N LEU A 248 5.35 -31.59 -16.14
CA LEU A 248 5.50 -30.16 -15.82
C LEU A 248 6.21 -29.91 -14.48
N ASP A 249 6.27 -30.90 -13.59
CA ASP A 249 6.80 -30.75 -12.24
C ASP A 249 8.19 -30.06 -12.13
N PRO A 250 9.16 -30.34 -13.04
CA PRO A 250 10.47 -29.67 -13.02
C PRO A 250 10.45 -28.18 -13.43
N PHE A 251 9.31 -27.66 -13.87
CA PHE A 251 9.11 -26.28 -14.34
C PHE A 251 8.18 -25.48 -13.42
N LEU A 252 7.65 -26.11 -12.37
CA LEU A 252 6.72 -25.51 -11.41
C LEU A 252 7.44 -25.24 -10.08
N GLY A 253 7.35 -24.01 -9.60
CA GLY A 253 7.86 -23.62 -8.28
C GLY A 253 6.93 -24.12 -7.16
N PRO A 254 7.45 -24.64 -6.04
CA PRO A 254 6.60 -25.00 -4.90
C PRO A 254 6.04 -23.74 -4.23
N TYR A 255 4.79 -23.82 -3.73
CA TYR A 255 4.19 -22.79 -2.90
C TYR A 255 5.03 -22.50 -1.63
N PRO A 256 5.16 -21.23 -1.20
CA PRO A 256 6.04 -20.84 -0.10
C PRO A 256 5.40 -21.08 1.28
N TYR A 257 5.41 -22.33 1.72
CA TYR A 257 4.83 -22.77 3.00
C TYR A 257 5.41 -22.06 4.23
N GLU A 258 6.62 -21.50 4.14
CA GLU A 258 7.23 -20.68 5.20
C GLU A 258 6.45 -19.39 5.51
N THR A 259 5.70 -18.88 4.53
CA THR A 259 4.85 -17.68 4.68
C THR A 259 3.37 -17.99 4.81
N MET A 260 2.96 -19.26 4.67
CA MET A 260 1.54 -19.65 4.70
C MET A 260 0.81 -19.20 5.98
N ARG A 261 1.44 -19.36 7.14
CA ARG A 261 0.83 -18.96 8.42
C ARG A 261 0.55 -17.45 8.48
N LYS A 262 1.44 -16.64 7.89
CA LYS A 262 1.25 -15.20 7.80
C LYS A 262 0.07 -14.88 6.90
N TRP A 263 0.04 -15.48 5.70
CA TRP A 263 -1.05 -15.30 4.75
C TRP A 263 -2.40 -15.61 5.40
N VAL A 264 -2.56 -16.80 6.00
CA VAL A 264 -3.80 -17.20 6.69
C VAL A 264 -4.19 -16.21 7.78
N SER A 265 -3.22 -15.69 8.54
CA SER A 265 -3.50 -14.72 9.62
C SER A 265 -3.93 -13.34 9.10
N LEU A 266 -3.57 -12.99 7.86
CA LEU A 266 -3.96 -11.74 7.20
C LEU A 266 -5.29 -11.85 6.46
N THR A 267 -5.80 -13.06 6.23
CA THR A 267 -7.00 -13.32 5.42
C THR A 267 -8.04 -14.20 6.13
N ASP A 268 -7.91 -14.46 7.43
CA ASP A 268 -8.80 -15.36 8.19
C ASP A 268 -10.26 -14.89 8.31
N LYS A 269 -10.55 -13.62 7.98
CA LYS A 269 -11.90 -13.04 7.91
C LYS A 269 -12.33 -12.75 6.47
N LEU A 270 -11.46 -12.95 5.49
CA LEU A 270 -11.72 -12.68 4.08
C LEU A 270 -12.22 -13.96 3.39
N THR A 271 -13.53 -14.06 3.18
CA THR A 271 -14.14 -15.19 2.46
C THR A 271 -14.05 -15.01 0.94
N GLU A 272 -14.36 -16.07 0.18
CA GLU A 272 -14.44 -16.00 -1.28
C GLU A 272 -15.47 -14.97 -1.73
N GLU A 273 -16.64 -14.94 -1.09
CA GLU A 273 -17.74 -14.03 -1.42
C GLU A 273 -17.36 -12.58 -1.15
N VAL A 274 -16.69 -12.31 -0.02
CA VAL A 274 -16.22 -10.96 0.32
C VAL A 274 -15.11 -10.54 -0.65
N ALA A 275 -14.10 -11.36 -0.89
CA ALA A 275 -13.03 -11.04 -1.85
C ALA A 275 -13.57 -10.80 -3.26
N SER A 276 -14.48 -11.67 -3.72
CA SER A 276 -15.10 -11.55 -5.05
C SER A 276 -15.99 -10.32 -5.16
N SER A 277 -16.68 -9.92 -4.08
CA SER A 277 -17.56 -8.74 -4.11
C SER A 277 -16.78 -7.41 -4.08
N LEU A 278 -15.60 -7.37 -3.45
CA LEU A 278 -14.75 -6.18 -3.34
C LEU A 278 -13.77 -5.99 -4.52
N GLN A 279 -13.26 -7.08 -5.12
CA GLN A 279 -12.34 -7.01 -6.25
C GLN A 279 -13.00 -6.41 -7.50
N PRO A 280 -12.30 -5.68 -8.40
CA PRO A 280 -12.94 -5.08 -9.58
C PRO A 280 -13.60 -6.10 -10.51
N LEU A 281 -14.54 -5.67 -11.37
CA LEU A 281 -15.27 -6.58 -12.26
C LEU A 281 -14.36 -7.20 -13.32
N SER A 282 -13.28 -6.50 -13.67
CA SER A 282 -12.18 -7.02 -14.48
C SER A 282 -11.45 -8.19 -13.83
N GLY A 283 -11.60 -8.37 -12.51
CA GLY A 283 -10.82 -9.31 -11.71
C GLY A 283 -9.35 -8.89 -11.56
N ARG A 284 -9.01 -7.63 -11.83
CA ARG A 284 -7.63 -7.10 -11.73
C ARG A 284 -7.59 -5.92 -10.77
N ILE A 285 -6.70 -6.01 -9.79
CA ILE A 285 -6.38 -4.99 -8.82
C ILE A 285 -5.08 -4.34 -9.27
N LEU A 286 -5.15 -3.08 -9.69
CA LEU A 286 -4.00 -2.36 -10.25
C LEU A 286 -3.41 -1.41 -9.22
N ALA A 287 -2.08 -1.30 -9.17
CA ALA A 287 -1.38 -0.32 -8.34
C ALA A 287 -1.63 1.14 -8.74
N PHE A 288 -2.38 1.38 -9.82
CA PHE A 288 -2.76 2.69 -10.32
C PHE A 288 -4.23 2.70 -10.76
N SER A 289 -4.85 3.87 -10.72
CA SER A 289 -6.21 4.07 -11.20
C SER A 289 -6.24 4.05 -12.73
N ASP A 290 -6.96 3.09 -13.32
CA ASP A 290 -7.23 3.09 -14.76
C ASP A 290 -8.28 4.16 -15.08
N VAL A 291 -7.81 5.29 -15.60
CA VAL A 291 -8.62 6.45 -15.89
C VAL A 291 -8.76 6.68 -17.39
N MET A 292 -9.96 7.08 -17.80
CA MET A 292 -10.30 7.49 -19.15
C MET A 292 -10.86 8.90 -19.17
N PRO A 293 -10.63 9.68 -20.24
CA PRO A 293 -11.24 10.98 -20.36
C PRO A 293 -12.78 10.85 -20.43
N GLU A 294 -13.50 11.73 -19.76
CA GLU A 294 -14.97 11.81 -19.84
C GLU A 294 -15.43 12.15 -21.26
N LEU A 295 -14.68 13.05 -21.90
CA LEU A 295 -14.89 13.50 -23.28
C LEU A 295 -13.60 13.27 -24.07
N ASN A 296 -13.72 12.62 -25.24
CA ASN A 296 -12.61 12.42 -26.15
C ASN A 296 -12.34 13.71 -26.96
N LEU A 297 -11.60 14.64 -26.35
CA LEU A 297 -11.27 15.93 -26.93
C LEU A 297 -9.83 15.90 -27.49
N THR A 298 -9.65 15.18 -28.59
CA THR A 298 -8.33 14.99 -29.24
C THR A 298 -7.81 16.26 -29.90
N HIS A 299 -8.70 17.11 -30.41
CA HIS A 299 -8.38 18.33 -31.13
C HIS A 299 -8.96 19.56 -30.43
N THR A 300 -8.35 20.73 -30.64
CA THR A 300 -8.84 22.01 -30.09
C THR A 300 -10.27 22.32 -30.54
N LYS A 301 -10.66 21.91 -31.76
CA LYS A 301 -12.01 22.11 -32.30
C LYS A 301 -13.08 21.37 -31.52
N ASP A 302 -12.79 20.13 -31.11
CA ASP A 302 -13.68 19.31 -30.28
C ASP A 302 -14.07 20.08 -29.00
N ARG A 303 -13.14 20.86 -28.43
CA ARG A 303 -13.40 21.68 -27.24
C ARG A 303 -14.37 22.82 -27.51
N GLU A 304 -14.30 23.46 -28.67
CA GLU A 304 -15.22 24.54 -29.06
C GLU A 304 -16.66 24.03 -29.20
N GLU A 305 -16.84 22.85 -29.80
CA GLU A 305 -18.16 22.20 -29.94
C GLU A 305 -18.81 21.91 -28.57
N HIS A 306 -17.99 21.70 -27.55
CA HIS A 306 -18.42 21.48 -26.17
C HIS A 306 -18.46 22.76 -25.31
N ASN A 307 -18.30 23.95 -25.90
CA ASN A 307 -18.23 25.24 -25.18
C ASN A 307 -17.12 25.28 -24.11
N LEU A 308 -16.01 24.57 -24.32
CA LEU A 308 -14.87 24.51 -23.41
C LEU A 308 -13.75 25.46 -23.87
N PRO A 309 -12.91 25.96 -22.93
CA PRO A 309 -11.78 26.81 -23.28
C PRO A 309 -10.79 26.08 -24.20
N ARG A 310 -10.29 26.79 -25.23
CA ARG A 310 -9.30 26.26 -26.17
C ARG A 310 -7.95 26.04 -25.48
N ASN A 311 -7.16 25.13 -26.03
CA ASN A 311 -5.83 24.80 -25.51
C ASN A 311 -4.68 25.53 -26.21
N ASP A 312 -4.95 26.31 -27.26
CA ASP A 312 -3.96 26.98 -28.11
C ASP A 312 -3.70 28.46 -27.75
N THR A 313 -4.34 28.96 -26.70
CA THR A 313 -4.11 30.29 -26.14
C THR A 313 -3.41 30.19 -24.77
N GLU A 314 -2.74 31.24 -24.31
CA GLU A 314 -2.23 31.27 -22.94
C GLU A 314 -3.37 31.36 -21.92
N CYS A 315 -3.21 30.70 -20.76
CA CYS A 315 -4.17 30.78 -19.67
C CYS A 315 -4.07 32.15 -18.98
N THR A 316 -5.19 32.82 -18.79
CA THR A 316 -5.25 34.11 -18.07
C THR A 316 -5.40 33.94 -16.56
N SER A 317 -5.84 32.76 -16.12
CA SER A 317 -6.04 32.43 -14.70
C SER A 317 -5.83 30.94 -14.40
N MET A 318 -5.63 30.61 -13.12
CA MET A 318 -5.54 29.22 -12.65
C MET A 318 -6.84 28.46 -12.88
N ARG A 319 -7.99 29.11 -12.65
CA ARG A 319 -9.32 28.51 -12.88
C ARG A 319 -9.49 28.08 -14.33
N GLU A 320 -9.13 28.95 -15.26
CA GLU A 320 -9.16 28.63 -16.70
C GLU A 320 -8.20 27.48 -17.04
N GLY A 321 -7.00 27.46 -16.44
CA GLY A 321 -6.06 26.36 -16.59
C GLY A 321 -6.63 25.02 -16.11
N LEU A 322 -7.33 25.00 -14.98
CA LEU A 322 -8.00 23.80 -14.46
C LEU A 322 -9.17 23.35 -15.36
N GLU A 323 -9.97 24.29 -15.89
CA GLU A 323 -11.06 24.00 -16.83
C GLU A 323 -10.55 23.44 -18.19
N ARG A 324 -9.28 23.68 -18.51
CA ARG A 324 -8.61 23.13 -19.71
C ARG A 324 -8.13 21.69 -19.54
N LEU A 325 -7.89 21.25 -18.31
CA LEU A 325 -7.45 19.88 -18.05
C LEU A 325 -8.54 18.87 -18.44
N PRO A 326 -8.18 17.72 -19.03
CA PRO A 326 -9.13 16.64 -19.28
C PRO A 326 -9.76 16.20 -17.96
N ARG A 327 -11.10 16.15 -17.92
CA ARG A 327 -11.80 15.48 -16.84
C ARG A 327 -11.64 13.99 -17.03
N MET A 328 -11.05 13.33 -16.04
CA MET A 328 -10.78 11.91 -16.06
C MET A 328 -11.76 11.21 -15.13
N LYS A 329 -12.33 10.11 -15.60
CA LYS A 329 -13.15 9.20 -14.78
C LYS A 329 -12.49 7.82 -14.76
N LEU A 330 -12.78 7.04 -13.73
CA LEU A 330 -12.35 5.65 -13.67
C LEU A 330 -12.97 4.85 -14.83
N ARG A 331 -12.20 3.91 -15.39
CA ARG A 331 -12.72 2.95 -16.36
C ARG A 331 -13.71 2.02 -15.64
N PRO A 332 -14.96 1.93 -16.09
CA PRO A 332 -15.94 1.05 -15.45
C PRO A 332 -15.46 -0.40 -15.38
N GLY A 333 -15.64 -1.01 -14.22
CA GLY A 333 -15.23 -2.39 -13.94
C GLY A 333 -13.77 -2.53 -13.50
N THR A 334 -12.99 -1.46 -13.39
CA THR A 334 -11.60 -1.47 -12.88
C THR A 334 -11.48 -0.92 -11.46
N GLU A 335 -12.53 -0.26 -10.98
CA GLU A 335 -12.64 0.27 -9.63
C GLU A 335 -12.75 -0.83 -8.56
N LEU A 336 -12.08 -0.62 -7.43
CA LEU A 336 -12.32 -1.41 -6.22
C LEU A 336 -13.74 -1.13 -5.74
N ARG A 337 -14.44 -2.18 -5.33
CA ARG A 337 -15.85 -2.10 -4.95
C ARG A 337 -16.01 -2.11 -3.42
N PHE A 338 -15.24 -1.26 -2.77
CA PHE A 338 -15.33 -1.04 -1.33
C PHE A 338 -16.71 -0.54 -0.91
N SER A 339 -17.07 -0.78 0.35
CA SER A 339 -18.27 -0.21 0.95
C SER A 339 -18.18 1.31 1.05
N ASP A 340 -19.29 1.98 0.81
CA ASP A 340 -19.36 3.43 0.93
C ASP A 340 -19.40 3.81 2.41
N ILE A 341 -18.26 4.24 2.95
CA ILE A 341 -18.22 4.80 4.32
C ILE A 341 -19.04 6.09 4.37
N PRO A 342 -20.11 6.17 5.20
CA PRO A 342 -20.99 7.32 5.25
C PRO A 342 -20.24 8.63 5.50
N LYS A 343 -20.44 9.62 4.62
CA LYS A 343 -19.89 10.97 4.80
C LYS A 343 -20.67 11.75 5.87
N GLN A 344 -21.98 11.56 5.91
CA GLN A 344 -22.84 12.07 6.96
C GLN A 344 -22.94 11.02 8.06
N THR A 345 -22.42 11.34 9.24
CA THR A 345 -22.34 10.41 10.37
C THR A 345 -23.53 10.48 11.31
N TYR A 346 -24.59 11.21 10.92
CA TYR A 346 -25.79 11.48 11.73
C TYR A 346 -27.07 11.35 10.89
N PRO A 347 -28.24 11.11 11.51
CA PRO A 347 -29.53 11.04 10.81
C PRO A 347 -29.92 12.36 10.14
N GLU A 348 -30.73 12.28 9.07
CA GLU A 348 -31.33 13.47 8.48
C GLU A 348 -32.21 14.22 9.50
N GLY A 349 -32.12 15.55 9.50
CA GLY A 349 -32.85 16.39 10.44
C GLY A 349 -32.28 16.44 11.86
N ALA A 350 -31.08 15.90 12.10
CA ALA A 350 -30.42 15.98 13.40
C ALA A 350 -30.23 17.43 13.86
N THR A 351 -30.55 17.70 15.12
CA THR A 351 -30.25 18.97 15.79
C THR A 351 -28.73 19.16 15.96
N PRO A 352 -28.22 20.40 16.16
CA PRO A 352 -26.78 20.62 16.39
C PRO A 352 -26.19 19.80 17.55
N ALA A 353 -26.97 19.59 18.62
CA ALA A 353 -26.57 18.74 19.74
C ALA A 353 -26.43 17.26 19.31
N GLN A 354 -27.40 16.74 18.55
CA GLN A 354 -27.34 15.39 17.99
C GLN A 354 -26.19 15.23 16.99
N ILE A 355 -25.95 16.20 16.11
CA ILE A 355 -24.81 16.19 15.19
C ILE A 355 -23.50 16.02 15.95
N THR A 356 -23.33 16.78 17.04
CA THR A 356 -22.15 16.68 17.91
C THR A 356 -22.05 15.29 18.54
N GLN A 357 -23.16 14.78 19.10
CA GLN A 357 -23.24 13.44 19.69
C GLN A 357 -22.80 12.35 18.71
N TYR A 358 -23.38 12.31 17.51
CA TYR A 358 -23.06 11.32 16.47
C TYR A 358 -21.69 11.54 15.80
N SER A 359 -21.07 12.70 15.97
CA SER A 359 -19.70 12.96 15.50
C SER A 359 -18.65 12.51 16.52
N MET A 360 -19.00 12.49 17.80
CA MET A 360 -18.16 11.94 18.87
C MET A 360 -18.21 10.41 18.89
N ASP A 361 -19.39 9.82 18.64
CA ASP A 361 -19.57 8.37 18.53
C ASP A 361 -20.10 7.98 17.14
N LEU A 362 -19.23 7.33 16.35
CA LEU A 362 -19.55 6.92 14.98
C LEU A 362 -20.35 5.61 14.89
N SER A 363 -20.90 5.11 16.01
CA SER A 363 -21.70 3.88 16.03
C SER A 363 -22.88 3.91 15.06
N TYR A 364 -23.56 5.05 14.93
CA TYR A 364 -24.63 5.22 13.93
C TYR A 364 -24.12 5.04 12.50
N ALA A 365 -22.98 5.65 12.16
CA ALA A 365 -22.39 5.53 10.84
C ALA A 365 -21.92 4.09 10.56
N LEU A 366 -21.39 3.40 11.57
CA LEU A 366 -21.03 2.00 11.48
C LEU A 366 -22.26 1.13 11.24
N ASP A 367 -23.35 1.35 11.98
CA ASP A 367 -24.60 0.61 11.81
C ASP A 367 -25.19 0.82 10.41
N CYS A 368 -25.20 2.06 9.89
CA CYS A 368 -25.62 2.33 8.51
C CYS A 368 -24.76 1.57 7.47
N LEU A 369 -23.43 1.52 7.66
CA LEU A 369 -22.54 0.77 6.77
C LEU A 369 -22.85 -0.72 6.83
N LEU A 370 -22.98 -1.27 8.03
CA LEU A 370 -23.26 -2.69 8.26
C LEU A 370 -24.63 -3.08 7.69
N GLU A 371 -25.68 -2.30 7.91
CA GLU A 371 -27.02 -2.57 7.37
C GLU A 371 -27.03 -2.54 5.84
N LYS A 372 -26.34 -1.57 5.23
CA LYS A 372 -26.31 -1.41 3.77
C LYS A 372 -25.50 -2.49 3.07
N HIS A 373 -24.36 -2.90 3.63
CA HIS A 373 -23.39 -3.75 2.93
C HIS A 373 -23.23 -5.15 3.54
N TYR A 374 -23.51 -5.33 4.83
CA TYR A 374 -23.21 -6.54 5.61
C TYR A 374 -24.37 -6.99 6.53
N GLY A 375 -25.62 -6.68 6.16
CA GLY A 375 -26.77 -6.86 7.07
C GLY A 375 -27.00 -8.30 7.53
N GLN A 376 -26.64 -9.29 6.71
CA GLN A 376 -26.74 -10.71 7.07
C GLN A 376 -25.54 -11.20 7.89
N GLU A 377 -24.33 -10.73 7.56
CA GLU A 377 -23.07 -11.18 8.15
C GLU A 377 -22.21 -9.97 8.54
N PRO A 378 -22.50 -9.28 9.67
CA PRO A 378 -21.81 -8.04 10.04
C PRO A 378 -20.30 -8.18 10.23
N LEU A 379 -19.81 -9.40 10.49
CA LEU A 379 -18.37 -9.68 10.64
C LEU A 379 -17.60 -9.61 9.31
N HIS A 380 -18.28 -9.66 8.16
CA HIS A 380 -17.65 -9.50 6.84
C HIS A 380 -16.96 -8.14 6.65
N VAL A 381 -17.32 -7.12 7.44
CA VAL A 381 -16.58 -5.85 7.49
C VAL A 381 -15.10 -6.03 7.88
N LEU A 382 -14.78 -7.05 8.68
CA LEU A 382 -13.40 -7.40 9.02
C LEU A 382 -12.67 -8.03 7.83
N GLY A 383 -13.39 -8.78 6.99
CA GLY A 383 -12.90 -9.29 5.72
C GLY A 383 -12.56 -8.15 4.76
N GLU A 384 -13.43 -7.15 4.67
CA GLU A 384 -13.14 -5.94 3.89
C GLU A 384 -11.90 -5.19 4.41
N LEU A 385 -11.77 -5.06 5.73
CA LEU A 385 -10.58 -4.46 6.34
C LEU A 385 -9.30 -5.23 5.99
N GLN A 386 -9.36 -6.57 5.96
CA GLN A 386 -8.24 -7.43 5.53
C GLN A 386 -7.95 -7.31 4.04
N PHE A 387 -8.97 -7.30 3.19
CA PHE A 387 -8.84 -7.11 1.76
C PHE A 387 -8.15 -5.78 1.45
N ALA A 388 -8.61 -4.68 2.05
CA ALA A 388 -8.01 -3.36 1.88
C ALA A 388 -6.53 -3.35 2.28
N PHE A 389 -6.20 -4.03 3.39
CA PHE A 389 -4.83 -4.16 3.87
C PHE A 389 -3.94 -4.97 2.92
N VAL A 390 -4.43 -6.08 2.35
CA VAL A 390 -3.68 -6.88 1.37
C VAL A 390 -3.45 -6.10 0.07
N CYS A 391 -4.48 -5.40 -0.43
CA CYS A 391 -4.35 -4.51 -1.59
C CYS A 391 -3.29 -3.44 -1.37
N PHE A 392 -3.27 -2.84 -0.18
CA PHE A 392 -2.25 -1.87 0.22
C PHE A 392 -0.84 -2.49 0.31
N LEU A 393 -0.67 -3.49 1.18
CA LEU A 393 0.65 -3.97 1.57
C LEU A 393 1.33 -4.80 0.48
N ILE A 394 0.56 -5.66 -0.20
CA ILE A 394 1.09 -6.61 -1.19
C ILE A 394 0.84 -6.10 -2.61
N GLY A 395 -0.35 -5.54 -2.86
CA GLY A 395 -0.76 -4.99 -4.14
C GLY A 395 -0.21 -3.60 -4.46
N ASN A 396 0.41 -2.92 -3.50
CA ASN A 396 0.88 -1.53 -3.62
C ASN A 396 -0.24 -0.55 -4.06
N VAL A 397 -1.48 -0.84 -3.68
CA VAL A 397 -2.64 -0.01 -4.07
C VAL A 397 -2.91 1.04 -3.00
N TYR A 398 -2.71 2.31 -3.36
CA TYR A 398 -2.94 3.43 -2.43
C TYR A 398 -4.40 3.57 -2.00
N GLU A 399 -5.36 3.30 -2.87
CA GLU A 399 -6.79 3.31 -2.53
C GLU A 399 -7.10 2.32 -1.39
N GLY A 400 -6.46 1.15 -1.40
CA GLY A 400 -6.56 0.17 -0.32
C GLY A 400 -6.07 0.72 1.03
N PHE A 401 -5.01 1.54 1.02
CA PHE A 401 -4.50 2.18 2.24
C PHE A 401 -5.46 3.24 2.79
N GLU A 402 -5.97 4.12 1.91
CA GLU A 402 -6.91 5.17 2.32
C GLU A 402 -8.23 4.57 2.82
N HIS A 403 -8.72 3.51 2.18
CA HIS A 403 -9.91 2.80 2.64
C HIS A 403 -9.67 2.09 3.98
N TRP A 404 -8.57 1.34 4.11
CA TRP A 404 -8.18 0.68 5.37
C TRP A 404 -8.14 1.68 6.54
N LYS A 405 -7.51 2.85 6.33
CA LYS A 405 -7.48 3.94 7.33
C LYS A 405 -8.88 4.41 7.72
N ARG A 406 -9.74 4.71 6.73
CA ARG A 406 -11.09 5.24 6.98
C ARG A 406 -11.98 4.22 7.69
N LEU A 407 -11.94 2.96 7.28
CA LEU A 407 -12.73 1.88 7.88
C LEU A 407 -12.24 1.58 9.30
N LEU A 408 -10.92 1.57 9.51
CA LEU A 408 -10.35 1.42 10.85
C LEU A 408 -10.77 2.57 11.77
N ALA A 409 -10.71 3.81 11.29
CA ALA A 409 -11.16 4.97 12.07
C ALA A 409 -12.64 4.89 12.44
N LEU A 410 -13.51 4.46 11.52
CA LEU A 410 -14.92 4.23 11.78
C LEU A 410 -15.14 3.19 12.88
N LEU A 411 -14.47 2.05 12.78
CA LEU A 411 -14.59 0.95 13.75
C LEU A 411 -14.10 1.37 15.14
N CYS A 412 -12.94 2.04 15.22
CA CYS A 412 -12.33 2.47 16.47
C CYS A 412 -13.11 3.59 17.19
N ARG A 413 -13.86 4.41 16.45
CA ARG A 413 -14.65 5.55 16.99
C ARG A 413 -16.12 5.24 17.25
N ALA A 414 -16.53 4.00 17.12
CA ALA A 414 -17.87 3.55 17.40
C ALA A 414 -17.96 2.99 18.83
N GLU A 415 -18.10 3.88 19.82
CA GLU A 415 -18.11 3.54 21.26
C GLU A 415 -19.34 2.69 21.62
N THR A 416 -20.55 3.15 21.31
CA THR A 416 -21.80 2.41 21.60
C THR A 416 -21.77 1.00 20.99
N ALA A 417 -21.21 0.85 19.79
CA ALA A 417 -21.07 -0.43 19.11
C ALA A 417 -20.17 -1.42 19.88
N MET A 418 -19.19 -0.96 20.67
CA MET A 418 -18.36 -1.85 21.50
C MET A 418 -19.15 -2.59 22.57
N HIS A 419 -20.26 -2.00 23.04
CA HIS A 419 -21.15 -2.62 24.01
C HIS A 419 -22.07 -3.67 23.37
N THR A 420 -22.50 -3.44 22.13
CA THR A 420 -23.52 -4.27 21.46
C THR A 420 -22.90 -5.33 20.54
N ARG A 421 -21.70 -5.10 20.00
CA ARG A 421 -21.06 -5.93 18.97
C ARG A 421 -19.73 -6.55 19.44
N ARG A 422 -19.73 -7.19 20.61
CA ARG A 422 -18.52 -7.76 21.25
C ARG A 422 -17.63 -8.57 20.28
N ASP A 423 -18.23 -9.46 19.49
CA ASP A 423 -17.47 -10.38 18.63
C ASP A 423 -16.76 -9.65 17.47
N LEU A 424 -17.35 -8.57 16.96
CA LEU A 424 -16.74 -7.70 15.96
C LEU A 424 -15.42 -7.11 16.49
N TYR A 425 -15.42 -6.62 17.73
CA TYR A 425 -14.24 -5.98 18.31
C TYR A 425 -13.18 -6.98 18.80
N LEU A 426 -13.59 -8.16 19.27
CA LEU A 426 -12.65 -9.26 19.50
C LEU A 426 -11.97 -9.71 18.20
N GLY A 427 -12.72 -9.74 17.10
CA GLY A 427 -12.21 -9.98 15.76
C GLY A 427 -11.27 -8.87 15.28
N LEU A 428 -11.65 -7.60 15.46
CA LEU A 428 -10.84 -6.44 15.09
C LEU A 428 -9.47 -6.46 15.78
N ILE A 429 -9.41 -6.73 17.10
CA ILE A 429 -8.12 -6.85 17.81
C ILE A 429 -7.26 -7.95 17.19
N ALA A 430 -7.85 -9.09 16.83
CA ALA A 430 -7.12 -10.19 16.20
C ALA A 430 -6.59 -9.80 14.81
N VAL A 431 -7.40 -9.13 13.99
CA VAL A 431 -7.00 -8.62 12.67
C VAL A 431 -5.84 -7.64 12.81
N LEU A 432 -5.98 -6.62 13.66
CA LEU A 432 -4.97 -5.58 13.85
C LEU A 432 -3.67 -6.12 14.43
N TYR A 433 -3.74 -7.11 15.32
CA TYR A 433 -2.55 -7.77 15.86
C TYR A 433 -1.66 -8.35 14.75
N HIS A 434 -2.26 -9.03 13.77
CA HIS A 434 -1.51 -9.61 12.65
C HIS A 434 -1.11 -8.56 11.61
N GLN A 435 -2.00 -7.61 11.27
CA GLN A 435 -1.70 -6.55 10.30
C GLN A 435 -0.54 -5.65 10.77
N LEU A 436 -0.60 -5.13 12.00
CA LEU A 436 0.50 -4.37 12.61
C LEU A 436 1.70 -5.27 12.91
N GLY A 437 1.52 -6.59 12.87
CA GLY A 437 2.59 -7.59 12.85
C GLY A 437 3.59 -7.35 11.72
N GLU A 438 3.06 -7.13 10.51
CA GLU A 438 3.80 -7.13 9.25
C GLU A 438 4.36 -5.75 8.84
N ILE A 439 3.86 -4.67 9.43
CA ILE A 439 4.32 -3.33 9.08
C ILE A 439 5.66 -3.05 9.78
N PRO A 440 6.72 -2.66 9.05
CA PRO A 440 8.00 -2.30 9.63
C PRO A 440 7.87 -1.16 10.65
N SER A 441 8.64 -1.20 11.73
CA SER A 441 8.55 -0.20 12.81
C SER A 441 8.91 1.23 12.35
N ASP A 442 9.70 1.35 11.29
CA ASP A 442 10.15 2.58 10.65
C ASP A 442 9.16 3.14 9.62
N PHE A 443 8.25 2.32 9.09
CA PHE A 443 7.19 2.77 8.17
C PHE A 443 6.36 3.91 8.75
N PHE A 444 6.09 3.85 10.06
CA PHE A 444 5.33 4.86 10.80
C PHE A 444 6.16 6.06 11.28
N VAL A 445 7.48 5.99 11.16
CA VAL A 445 8.39 7.06 11.56
C VAL A 445 8.58 8.07 10.41
N ASP A 446 8.66 7.60 9.15
CA ASP A 446 9.12 8.42 8.02
C ASP A 446 8.05 8.85 6.99
N ILE A 447 6.84 8.28 6.93
CA ILE A 447 5.89 8.59 5.83
C ILE A 447 4.88 9.70 6.18
N VAL A 448 4.66 10.03 7.46
CA VAL A 448 3.65 11.04 7.89
C VAL A 448 4.05 11.78 9.18
N SER A 449 5.32 12.17 9.32
CA SER A 449 5.92 12.69 10.56
C SER A 449 5.40 14.06 11.07
N GLN A 450 4.08 14.24 11.19
CA GLN A 450 3.43 15.05 12.23
C GLN A 450 2.08 14.49 12.75
N ASP A 451 1.53 13.38 12.22
CA ASP A 451 0.32 12.74 12.79
C ASP A 451 0.27 11.25 12.44
N ASN A 452 0.76 10.38 13.33
CA ASN A 452 0.56 8.94 13.16
C ASN A 452 -0.92 8.62 13.44
N PHE A 453 -1.74 8.65 12.39
CA PHE A 453 -3.19 8.42 12.49
C PHE A 453 -3.53 7.13 13.26
N LEU A 454 -2.67 6.10 13.20
CA LEU A 454 -2.89 4.87 13.95
C LEU A 454 -2.76 5.07 15.44
N THR A 455 -1.82 5.91 15.89
CA THR A 455 -1.65 6.17 17.33
C THR A 455 -2.89 6.88 17.88
N SER A 456 -3.38 7.92 17.21
CA SER A 456 -4.61 8.63 17.63
C SER A 456 -5.86 7.75 17.53
N THR A 457 -6.03 7.03 16.41
CA THR A 457 -7.18 6.13 16.21
C THR A 457 -7.20 4.99 17.23
N LEU A 458 -6.05 4.41 17.55
CA LEU A 458 -5.95 3.32 18.53
C LEU A 458 -6.04 3.84 19.97
N GLN A 459 -5.62 5.08 20.24
CA GLN A 459 -5.82 5.71 21.54
C GLN A 459 -7.31 5.83 21.87
N GLU A 460 -8.11 6.35 20.94
CA GLU A 460 -9.58 6.41 21.07
C GLU A 460 -10.16 5.00 21.27
N PHE A 461 -9.73 4.03 20.45
CA PHE A 461 -10.15 2.63 20.59
C PHE A 461 -9.89 2.08 22.01
N PHE A 462 -8.68 2.29 22.56
CA PHE A 462 -8.34 1.79 23.89
C PHE A 462 -9.11 2.52 24.99
N GLN A 463 -9.35 3.81 24.85
CA GLN A 463 -10.17 4.58 25.78
C GLN A 463 -11.59 4.00 25.86
N PHE A 464 -12.23 3.79 24.71
CA PHE A 464 -13.58 3.21 24.66
C PHE A 464 -13.60 1.75 25.10
N ALA A 465 -12.70 0.91 24.60
CA ALA A 465 -12.66 -0.52 24.92
C ALA A 465 -12.33 -0.83 26.40
N THR A 466 -11.72 0.12 27.11
CA THR A 466 -11.47 0.02 28.57
C THR A 466 -12.50 0.75 29.43
N GLY A 467 -13.47 1.42 28.79
CA GLY A 467 -14.54 2.15 29.44
C GLY A 467 -15.50 1.28 30.27
N PRO A 468 -16.32 1.91 31.15
CA PRO A 468 -17.33 1.23 31.92
C PRO A 468 -18.39 0.60 31.00
N GLY A 469 -18.92 -0.57 31.36
CA GLY A 469 -19.96 -1.26 30.57
C GLY A 469 -19.46 -2.09 29.38
N VAL A 470 -18.17 -2.04 29.02
CA VAL A 470 -17.58 -2.95 28.02
C VAL A 470 -17.40 -4.36 28.59
N ASP A 471 -17.65 -5.39 27.78
CA ASP A 471 -17.45 -6.80 28.13
C ASP A 471 -16.04 -7.06 28.72
N GLY A 472 -15.99 -7.83 29.80
CA GLY A 472 -14.75 -8.07 30.54
C GLY A 472 -13.68 -8.85 29.75
N THR A 473 -14.09 -9.66 28.76
CA THR A 473 -13.15 -10.37 27.87
C THR A 473 -12.58 -9.41 26.84
N LEU A 474 -13.43 -8.58 26.23
CA LEU A 474 -13.00 -7.54 25.28
C LEU A 474 -12.03 -6.57 25.95
N ARG A 475 -12.36 -6.06 27.14
CA ARG A 475 -11.49 -5.16 27.92
C ARG A 475 -10.10 -5.77 28.16
N LYS A 476 -10.04 -7.00 28.69
CA LYS A 476 -8.77 -7.70 28.94
C LYS A 476 -7.96 -7.92 27.67
N ARG A 477 -8.62 -8.18 26.54
CA ARG A 477 -7.95 -8.37 25.24
C ARG A 477 -7.41 -7.05 24.70
N ALA A 478 -8.17 -5.96 24.85
CA ALA A 478 -7.75 -4.61 24.48
C ALA A 478 -6.55 -4.14 25.32
N GLU A 479 -6.55 -4.34 26.64
CA GLU A 479 -5.42 -4.02 27.53
C GLU A 479 -4.14 -4.77 27.14
N LYS A 480 -4.25 -6.08 26.88
CA LYS A 480 -3.12 -6.88 26.39
C LYS A 480 -2.60 -6.39 25.04
N PHE A 481 -3.50 -5.99 24.15
CA PHE A 481 -3.15 -5.47 22.85
C PHE A 481 -2.45 -4.11 22.95
N LYS A 482 -2.97 -3.19 23.77
CA LYS A 482 -2.34 -1.91 24.13
C LYS A 482 -0.91 -2.13 24.61
N ALA A 483 -0.72 -3.02 25.59
CA ALA A 483 0.58 -3.34 26.15
C ALA A 483 1.55 -3.94 25.10
N HIS A 484 1.05 -4.78 24.19
CA HIS A 484 1.85 -5.33 23.09
C HIS A 484 2.34 -4.22 22.15
N LEU A 485 1.46 -3.31 21.72
CA LEU A 485 1.81 -2.22 20.81
C LEU A 485 2.77 -1.22 21.46
N THR A 486 2.52 -0.84 22.71
CA THR A 486 3.44 0.01 23.49
C THR A 486 4.82 -0.62 23.59
N LYS A 487 4.92 -1.94 23.82
CA LYS A 487 6.21 -2.63 23.88
C LYS A 487 6.89 -2.72 22.51
N LYS A 488 6.15 -3.07 21.45
CA LYS A 488 6.69 -3.32 20.11
C LYS A 488 7.13 -2.02 19.42
N PHE A 489 6.28 -1.00 19.46
CA PHE A 489 6.47 0.24 18.70
C PHE A 489 6.90 1.43 19.55
N ARG A 490 6.95 1.28 20.88
CA ARG A 490 7.23 2.38 21.83
C ARG A 490 6.20 3.52 21.75
N TRP A 491 4.97 3.21 21.34
CA TRP A 491 3.87 4.18 21.33
C TRP A 491 3.28 4.38 22.72
N SER A 492 2.94 5.63 23.04
CA SER A 492 2.18 6.00 24.24
C SER A 492 0.73 6.24 23.86
N PHE A 493 -0.19 5.67 24.64
CA PHE A 493 -1.64 5.85 24.50
C PHE A 493 -2.24 6.37 25.83
N GLU A 494 -1.42 7.00 26.66
CA GLU A 494 -1.76 7.49 28.01
C GLU A 494 -1.96 9.01 28.04
N VAL A 495 -1.64 9.72 26.96
CA VAL A 495 -1.49 11.18 26.94
C VAL A 495 -2.61 11.76 26.09
N ASP A 496 -3.52 12.53 26.71
CA ASP A 496 -4.33 13.48 25.94
C ASP A 496 -3.37 14.42 25.21
N PRO A 497 -3.53 14.64 23.90
CA PRO A 497 -2.70 15.60 23.18
C PRO A 497 -2.69 16.92 23.95
N GLU A 498 -1.52 17.53 24.18
CA GLU A 498 -1.43 18.85 24.84
C GLU A 498 -2.30 19.90 24.15
N GLU A 499 -2.67 19.68 22.88
CA GLU A 499 -3.64 20.48 22.12
C GLU A 499 -5.07 20.48 22.69
N CYS A 500 -5.44 19.49 23.49
CA CYS A 500 -6.74 19.40 24.18
C CYS A 500 -6.67 19.92 25.63
N ALA A 501 -5.49 20.35 26.11
CA ALA A 501 -5.39 20.93 27.44
C ALA A 501 -6.13 22.29 27.48
N PRO A 502 -6.88 22.58 28.55
CA PRO A 502 -7.50 23.89 28.71
C PRO A 502 -6.42 24.97 28.71
N VAL A 503 -6.65 26.06 27.99
CA VAL A 503 -5.77 27.23 28.04
C VAL A 503 -5.84 27.81 29.45
N VAL A 504 -4.79 27.60 30.23
CA VAL A 504 -4.67 28.18 31.56
C VAL A 504 -4.39 29.67 31.41
N VAL A 505 -5.38 30.49 31.74
CA VAL A 505 -5.23 31.96 31.78
C VAL A 505 -4.92 32.35 33.22
N GLU A 506 -3.71 32.86 33.46
CA GLU A 506 -3.39 33.49 34.75
C GLU A 506 -4.23 34.76 34.90
N LEU A 507 -5.06 34.80 35.94
CA LEU A 507 -5.82 35.99 36.28
C LEU A 507 -4.88 37.02 36.95
N PRO A 508 -5.01 38.32 36.66
CA PRO A 508 -4.28 39.36 37.36
C PRO A 508 -4.52 39.28 38.88
N GLU A 509 -3.50 39.60 39.68
CA GLU A 509 -3.64 39.65 41.15
C GLU A 509 -4.83 40.56 41.54
N GLY A 510 -5.81 39.99 42.23
CA GLY A 510 -6.99 40.70 42.74
C GLY A 510 -8.34 40.36 42.08
N VAL A 511 -8.39 39.45 41.10
CA VAL A 511 -9.67 38.96 40.55
C VAL A 511 -10.21 37.83 41.44
N ALA A 512 -11.23 38.13 42.24
CA ALA A 512 -12.01 37.12 42.95
C ALA A 512 -13.03 36.48 42.00
N LEU A 513 -13.09 35.15 41.95
CA LEU A 513 -14.16 34.41 41.30
C LEU A 513 -15.36 34.42 42.27
N GLU A 514 -16.47 35.04 41.87
CA GLU A 514 -17.75 34.95 42.60
C GLU A 514 -18.34 33.54 42.56
#